data_AF-A0A838T745-F1
#
_entry.id   AF-A0A838T745-F1
#
_cell.length_a   1.000
_cell.length_b   1.000
_cell.length_c   1.000
_cell.angle_alpha   90.00
_cell.angle_beta   90.00
_cell.angle_gamma   90.00
#
_symmetry.space_group_name_H-M   'P 1'
#
loop_
_entity.id
_entity.type
_entity.pdbx_description
1 polymer ?
#
loop_
_entity_poly.entity_id
_entity_poly.type
_entity_poly.pdbx_seq_one_letter_code
_entity_poly.pdbx_strand_id
1 'polypeptide(L)'
;MSTDMQVVWEVMKWPLAACLLFPPLLVYMGLHVVKREVIFVDLALAQVATLGTCVALLMGYHFDDRITFWISLAVTFVGAAFFSWSRSRKKGPVPQEAIIGITFVVAAAGVILLLSRVAGGKEELEHLLTG
;
A
#
# COMPACT_ATOMS: atom_id res chain seq x y z
N MET A 1 -22.30 29.88 -19.63
CA MET A 1 -23.26 28.76 -19.70
C MET A 1 -22.78 27.59 -20.57
N SER A 2 -22.42 27.75 -21.84
CA SER A 2 -21.89 26.59 -22.62
C SER A 2 -20.44 26.24 -22.26
N THR A 3 -19.61 27.23 -21.92
CA THR A 3 -18.22 27.04 -21.48
C THR A 3 -18.14 26.33 -20.14
N ASP A 4 -19.03 26.63 -19.21
CA ASP A 4 -19.10 25.98 -17.89
C ASP A 4 -19.39 24.48 -18.03
N MET A 5 -20.31 24.10 -18.93
CA MET A 5 -20.66 22.70 -19.19
C MET A 5 -19.51 21.90 -19.82
N GLN A 6 -18.68 22.55 -20.65
CA GLN A 6 -17.49 21.92 -21.24
C GLN A 6 -16.41 21.64 -20.18
N VAL A 7 -16.16 22.60 -19.29
CA VAL A 7 -15.20 22.43 -18.17
C VAL A 7 -15.65 21.32 -17.23
N VAL A 8 -16.95 21.28 -16.89
CA VAL A 8 -17.54 20.20 -16.08
C VAL A 8 -17.29 18.84 -16.74
N TRP A 9 -17.53 18.72 -18.04
CA TRP A 9 -17.32 17.47 -18.76
C TRP A 9 -15.85 17.04 -18.84
N GLU A 10 -14.93 17.96 -19.09
CA GLU A 10 -13.50 17.64 -19.16
C GLU A 10 -12.93 17.10 -17.84
N VAL A 11 -13.37 17.67 -16.72
CA VAL A 11 -12.91 17.28 -15.38
C VAL A 11 -13.66 16.04 -14.87
N MET A 12 -14.99 15.96 -15.06
CA MET A 12 -15.80 14.91 -14.46
C MET A 12 -15.80 13.59 -15.25
N LYS A 13 -15.39 13.56 -16.53
CA LYS A 13 -15.40 12.33 -17.33
C LYS A 13 -14.62 11.18 -16.68
N TRP A 14 -13.43 11.45 -16.15
CA TRP A 14 -12.56 10.42 -15.55
C TRP A 14 -13.07 9.94 -14.19
N PRO A 15 -13.42 10.83 -13.23
CA PRO A 15 -14.04 10.41 -11.98
C PRO A 15 -15.36 9.66 -12.18
N LEU A 16 -16.21 10.09 -13.14
CA LEU A 16 -17.49 9.45 -13.38
C LEU A 16 -17.33 8.04 -13.96
N ALA A 17 -16.38 7.86 -14.88
CA ALA A 17 -16.01 6.52 -15.37
C ALA A 17 -15.45 5.64 -14.24
N ALA A 18 -14.56 6.20 -13.40
CA ALA A 18 -14.01 5.48 -12.23
C ALA A 18 -15.12 5.05 -11.25
N CYS A 19 -16.04 5.95 -10.90
CA CYS A 19 -17.16 5.67 -10.01
C CYS A 19 -18.14 4.64 -10.57
N LEU A 20 -18.23 4.49 -11.90
CA LEU A 20 -19.08 3.48 -12.51
C LEU A 20 -18.39 2.10 -12.53
N LEU A 21 -17.07 2.07 -12.75
CA LEU A 21 -16.30 0.84 -12.95
C LEU A 21 -15.77 0.21 -11.67
N PHE A 22 -15.24 1.01 -10.73
CA PHE A 22 -14.58 0.49 -9.53
C PHE A 22 -15.55 -0.17 -8.53
N PRO A 23 -16.73 0.39 -8.20
CA PRO A 23 -17.62 -0.23 -7.21
C PRO A 23 -18.05 -1.66 -7.55
N PRO A 24 -18.53 -1.99 -8.77
CA PRO A 24 -18.88 -3.37 -9.09
C PRO A 24 -17.66 -4.30 -9.07
N LEU A 25 -16.48 -3.82 -9.48
CA LEU A 25 -15.24 -4.59 -9.41
C LEU A 25 -14.84 -4.89 -7.95
N LEU A 26 -14.91 -3.88 -7.07
CA LEU A 26 -14.60 -4.01 -5.65
C LEU A 26 -15.59 -4.93 -4.94
N VAL A 27 -16.89 -4.85 -5.25
CA VAL A 27 -17.90 -5.77 -4.73
C VAL A 27 -17.61 -7.21 -5.16
N TYR A 28 -17.27 -7.43 -6.43
CA TYR A 28 -16.92 -8.75 -6.95
C TYR A 28 -15.65 -9.33 -6.29
N MET A 29 -14.61 -8.51 -6.12
CA MET A 29 -13.38 -8.90 -5.44
C MET A 29 -13.61 -9.16 -3.95
N GLY A 30 -14.39 -8.30 -3.28
CA GLY A 30 -14.76 -8.45 -1.88
C GLY A 30 -15.51 -9.77 -1.63
N LEU A 31 -16.47 -10.12 -2.48
CA LEU A 31 -17.16 -11.42 -2.41
C LEU A 31 -16.20 -12.61 -2.56
N HIS A 32 -15.20 -12.51 -3.43
CA HIS A 32 -14.17 -13.55 -3.57
C HIS A 32 -13.30 -13.69 -2.33
N VAL A 33 -12.93 -12.57 -1.72
CA VAL A 33 -12.10 -12.52 -0.51
C VAL A 33 -12.85 -13.08 0.69
N VAL A 34 -14.11 -12.70 0.88
CA VAL A 34 -14.98 -13.20 1.95
C VAL A 34 -15.21 -14.71 1.82
N LYS A 35 -15.49 -15.22 0.61
CA LYS A 35 -15.64 -16.66 0.35
C LYS A 35 -14.37 -17.47 0.67
N ARG A 36 -13.20 -16.82 0.74
CA ARG A 36 -11.92 -17.47 1.02
C ARG A 36 -11.40 -17.22 2.43
N GLU A 37 -12.15 -16.52 3.30
CA GLU A 37 -11.74 -16.21 4.68
C GLU A 37 -10.40 -15.44 4.73
N VAL A 38 -10.24 -14.42 3.86
CA VAL A 38 -9.01 -13.63 3.77
C VAL A 38 -9.28 -12.12 3.83
N ILE A 39 -10.18 -11.71 4.72
CA ILE A 39 -10.76 -10.36 4.73
C ILE A 39 -9.70 -9.26 4.91
N PHE A 40 -8.65 -9.54 5.69
CA PHE A 40 -7.63 -8.55 6.09
C PHE A 40 -6.36 -8.52 5.23
N VAL A 41 -6.23 -9.35 4.19
CA VAL A 41 -4.99 -9.41 3.39
C VAL A 41 -4.68 -8.08 2.71
N ASP A 42 -5.71 -7.36 2.28
CA ASP A 42 -5.57 -6.08 1.62
C ASP A 42 -4.93 -5.04 2.55
N LEU A 43 -5.42 -4.95 3.80
CA LEU A 43 -4.82 -4.08 4.83
C LEU A 43 -3.37 -4.46 5.14
N ALA A 44 -3.06 -5.75 5.23
CA ALA A 44 -1.70 -6.21 5.48
C ALA A 44 -0.76 -5.88 4.31
N LEU A 45 -1.19 -6.09 3.07
CA LEU A 45 -0.42 -5.74 1.88
C LEU A 45 -0.21 -4.24 1.75
N ALA A 46 -1.21 -3.42 2.09
CA ALA A 46 -1.07 -1.96 2.12
C ALA A 46 0.01 -1.52 3.13
N GLN A 47 0.09 -2.14 4.30
CA GLN A 47 1.15 -1.85 5.27
C GLN A 47 2.53 -2.34 4.81
N VAL A 48 2.61 -3.50 4.17
CA VAL A 48 3.87 -4.00 3.58
C VAL A 48 4.36 -3.07 2.47
N ALA A 49 3.45 -2.55 1.63
CA ALA A 49 3.77 -1.54 0.61
C ALA A 49 4.32 -0.26 1.25
N THR A 50 3.68 0.21 2.31
CA THR A 50 4.09 1.41 3.05
C THR A 50 5.46 1.22 3.69
N LEU A 51 5.74 0.04 4.26
CA LEU A 51 7.06 -0.32 4.77
C LEU A 51 8.11 -0.28 3.66
N GLY A 52 7.81 -0.83 2.49
CA GLY A 52 8.70 -0.75 1.32
C GLY A 52 9.00 0.68 0.90
N THR A 53 8.01 1.57 0.93
CA THR A 53 8.20 3.01 0.71
C THR A 53 9.13 3.60 1.78
N CYS A 54 8.92 3.31 3.07
CA CYS A 54 9.81 3.78 4.14
C CYS A 54 11.25 3.30 4.00
N VAL A 55 11.46 2.06 3.54
CA VAL A 55 12.79 1.53 3.24
C VAL A 55 13.46 2.29 2.10
N ALA A 56 12.72 2.60 1.03
CA ALA A 56 13.24 3.40 -0.09
C ALA A 56 13.66 4.81 0.37
N LEU A 57 12.87 5.44 1.24
CA LEU A 57 13.22 6.75 1.81
C LEU A 57 14.49 6.72 2.65
N LEU A 58 14.67 5.66 3.44
CA LEU A 58 15.90 5.48 4.23
C LEU A 58 17.13 5.23 3.36
N MET A 59 16.97 4.68 2.16
CA MET A 59 18.05 4.57 1.18
C MET A 59 18.39 5.91 0.51
N GLY A 60 17.67 6.99 0.84
CA GLY A 60 17.92 8.35 0.33
C GLY A 60 17.12 8.71 -0.93
N TYR A 61 16.13 7.89 -1.34
CA TYR A 61 15.24 8.22 -2.44
C TYR A 61 14.10 9.14 -1.99
N HIS A 62 13.59 9.98 -2.88
CA HIS A 62 12.43 10.83 -2.58
C HIS A 62 11.11 10.06 -2.75
N PHE A 63 10.04 10.55 -2.10
CA PHE A 63 8.70 9.97 -2.22
C PHE A 63 8.18 9.93 -3.66
N ASP A 64 8.55 10.92 -4.49
CA ASP A 64 8.08 11.06 -5.87
C ASP A 64 9.00 10.37 -6.91
N ASP A 65 10.08 9.72 -6.44
CA ASP A 65 10.95 8.99 -7.35
C ASP A 65 10.27 7.72 -7.84
N ARG A 66 10.39 7.47 -9.15
CA ARG A 66 9.97 6.20 -9.76
C ARG A 66 10.62 4.98 -9.09
N ILE A 67 11.82 5.16 -8.55
CA ILE A 67 12.56 4.10 -7.83
C ILE A 67 11.82 3.70 -6.55
N THR A 68 11.31 4.66 -5.79
CA THR A 68 10.50 4.43 -4.58
C THR A 68 9.25 3.62 -4.89
N PHE A 69 8.57 3.93 -6.00
CA PHE A 69 7.43 3.14 -6.48
C PHE A 69 7.83 1.70 -6.79
N TRP A 70 8.91 1.47 -7.54
CA TRP A 70 9.38 0.13 -7.88
C TRP A 70 9.81 -0.69 -6.66
N ILE A 71 10.45 -0.06 -5.67
CA ILE A 71 10.85 -0.71 -4.42
C ILE A 71 9.61 -1.11 -3.61
N SER A 72 8.67 -0.17 -3.40
CA SER A 72 7.41 -0.45 -2.70
C SER A 72 6.62 -1.57 -3.38
N LEU A 73 6.55 -1.54 -4.72
CA LEU A 73 5.90 -2.56 -5.52
C LEU A 73 6.58 -3.93 -5.35
N ALA A 74 7.91 -4.00 -5.42
CA ALA A 74 8.68 -5.23 -5.24
C ALA A 74 8.46 -5.83 -3.85
N VAL A 75 8.53 -5.01 -2.79
CA VAL A 75 8.26 -5.42 -1.40
C VAL A 75 6.83 -5.95 -1.25
N THR A 76 5.86 -5.28 -1.87
CA THR A 76 4.45 -5.72 -1.89
C THR A 76 4.28 -7.06 -2.59
N PHE A 77 4.94 -7.26 -3.74
CA PHE A 77 4.90 -8.54 -4.45
C PHE A 77 5.53 -9.67 -3.63
N VAL A 78 6.62 -9.42 -2.91
CA VAL A 78 7.20 -10.39 -1.98
C VAL A 78 6.22 -10.73 -0.86
N GLY A 79 5.56 -9.72 -0.27
CA GLY A 79 4.50 -9.93 0.72
C GLY A 79 3.32 -10.75 0.17
N ALA A 80 2.87 -10.46 -1.05
CA ALA A 80 1.79 -11.20 -1.71
C ALA A 80 2.20 -12.64 -2.02
N ALA A 81 3.44 -12.86 -2.48
CA ALA A 81 3.99 -14.19 -2.70
C ALA A 81 4.08 -14.98 -1.39
N PHE A 82 4.50 -14.34 -0.29
CA PHE A 82 4.52 -14.94 1.04
C PHE A 82 3.13 -15.38 1.50
N PHE A 83 2.10 -14.53 1.35
CA PHE A 83 0.72 -14.89 1.68
C PHE A 83 0.16 -15.99 0.78
N SER A 84 0.51 -15.98 -0.52
CA SER A 84 0.12 -17.01 -1.49
C SER A 84 0.73 -18.37 -1.15
N TRP A 85 2.01 -18.42 -0.77
CA TRP A 85 2.65 -19.66 -0.31
C TRP A 85 2.05 -20.12 1.00
N SER A 86 1.91 -19.23 1.99
CA SER A 86 1.35 -19.56 3.30
C SER A 86 -0.05 -20.17 3.19
N ARG A 87 -0.84 -19.79 2.19
CA ARG A 87 -2.15 -20.37 1.88
C ARG A 87 -2.07 -21.83 1.42
N SER A 88 -0.99 -22.24 0.74
CA SER A 88 -0.85 -23.56 0.12
C SER A 88 -0.57 -24.69 1.14
N ARG A 89 -0.16 -24.34 2.36
CA ARG A 89 -0.01 -25.28 3.48
C ARG A 89 -1.39 -25.63 4.06
N LYS A 90 -2.00 -26.68 3.51
CA LYS A 90 -3.21 -27.38 3.97
C LYS A 90 -3.43 -27.31 5.49
N LYS A 91 -4.63 -26.88 5.90
CA LYS A 91 -5.36 -27.23 7.14
C LYS A 91 -4.48 -27.46 8.40
N GLY A 92 -3.55 -26.54 8.69
CA GLY A 92 -3.00 -26.44 10.04
C GLY A 92 -4.04 -25.82 10.99
N PRO A 93 -3.96 -26.03 12.31
CA PRO A 93 -4.88 -25.46 13.29
C PRO A 93 -4.80 -23.93 13.42
N VAL A 94 -3.94 -23.27 12.66
CA VAL A 94 -3.72 -21.82 12.73
C VAL A 94 -4.57 -21.13 11.66
N PRO A 95 -5.53 -20.25 12.05
CA PRO A 95 -6.29 -19.46 11.09
C PRO A 95 -5.34 -18.53 10.34
N GLN A 96 -5.50 -18.45 9.01
CA GLN A 96 -4.64 -17.62 8.18
C GLN A 96 -4.74 -16.13 8.53
N GLU A 97 -5.88 -15.69 9.04
CA GLU A 97 -6.08 -14.31 9.52
C GLU A 97 -5.08 -13.94 10.63
N ALA A 98 -4.64 -14.90 11.45
CA ALA A 98 -3.62 -14.64 12.47
C ALA A 98 -2.26 -14.32 11.84
N ILE A 99 -1.87 -15.04 10.78
CA ILE A 99 -0.62 -14.77 10.04
C ILE A 99 -0.69 -13.38 9.39
N ILE A 100 -1.82 -13.05 8.78
CA ILE A 100 -2.07 -11.74 8.17
C ILE A 100 -1.98 -10.62 9.22
N GLY A 101 -2.62 -10.81 10.38
CA GLY A 101 -2.59 -9.85 11.49
C GLY A 101 -1.19 -9.64 12.06
N ILE A 102 -0.41 -10.71 12.25
CA ILE A 102 0.98 -10.60 12.72
C ILE A 102 1.82 -9.83 11.70
N THR A 103 1.72 -10.17 10.41
CA THR A 103 2.46 -9.45 9.36
C THR A 103 2.06 -7.98 9.31
N PHE A 104 0.78 -7.66 9.43
CA PHE A 104 0.29 -6.28 9.50
C PHE A 104 0.91 -5.51 10.67
N VAL A 105 0.87 -6.06 11.89
CA VAL A 105 1.41 -5.38 13.08
C VAL A 105 2.92 -5.20 12.99
N VAL A 106 3.65 -6.23 12.51
CA VAL A 106 5.11 -6.14 12.29
C VAL A 106 5.43 -5.08 11.24
N ALA A 107 4.69 -5.03 10.12
CA ALA A 107 4.89 -4.01 9.09
C ALA A 107 4.58 -2.60 9.61
N ALA A 108 3.46 -2.42 10.32
CA ALA A 108 3.10 -1.14 10.92
C ALA A 108 4.13 -0.66 11.95
N ALA A 109 4.60 -1.53 12.84
CA ALA A 109 5.68 -1.22 13.77
C ALA A 109 6.98 -0.85 13.04
N GLY A 110 7.30 -1.56 11.96
CA GLY A 110 8.43 -1.24 11.08
C GLY A 110 8.30 0.15 10.45
N VAL A 111 7.14 0.47 9.86
CA VAL A 111 6.84 1.81 9.32
C VAL A 111 7.07 2.90 10.38
N ILE A 112 6.52 2.73 11.58
CA ILE A 112 6.68 3.70 12.66
C ILE A 112 8.15 3.88 13.05
N LEU A 113 8.90 2.78 13.22
CA LEU A 113 10.32 2.82 13.58
C LEU A 113 11.18 3.49 12.48
N LEU A 114 10.97 3.12 11.22
CA LEU A 114 11.72 3.66 10.10
C LEU A 114 11.38 5.14 9.88
N LEU A 115 10.10 5.52 10.01
CA LEU A 115 9.66 6.90 9.91
C LEU A 115 10.26 7.77 11.03
N SER A 116 10.37 7.23 12.26
CA SER A 116 11.05 7.93 13.36
C SER A 116 12.53 8.22 13.05
N ARG A 117 13.21 7.33 12.31
CA ARG A 117 14.60 7.53 11.86
C ARG A 117 14.71 8.58 10.74
N VAL A 118 13.81 8.53 9.74
CA VAL A 118 13.76 9.53 8.66
C VAL A 118 13.40 10.91 9.19
N ALA A 119 12.45 10.99 10.13
CA ALA A 119 12.07 12.25 10.77
C ALA A 119 13.19 12.83 11.65
N GLY A 120 13.96 11.98 12.32
CA GLY A 120 15.14 12.38 13.10
C GLY A 120 16.34 12.80 12.24
N GLY A 121 16.50 12.25 11.03
CA GLY A 121 17.59 12.60 10.10
C GLY A 121 17.45 13.96 9.41
N LYS A 122 16.38 14.72 9.67
CA LYS A 122 16.20 16.08 9.16
C LYS A 122 17.25 17.08 9.68
N GLU A 123 17.94 16.78 10.78
CA GLU A 123 19.06 17.61 11.28
C GLU A 123 20.22 17.69 10.29
N GLU A 124 20.44 16.65 9.47
CA GLU A 124 21.51 16.65 8.45
C GLU A 124 21.09 17.41 7.18
N LEU A 125 19.78 17.55 6.94
CA LEU A 125 19.23 18.41 5.90
C LEU A 125 19.23 19.90 6.30
N GLU A 126 18.99 20.23 7.58
CA GLU A 126 19.16 21.62 8.05
C GLU A 126 20.62 22.07 8.01
N HIS A 127 21.57 21.19 8.32
CA HIS A 127 23.00 21.52 8.29
C HIS A 127 23.55 21.78 6.87
N LEU A 128 22.89 21.23 5.83
CA LEU A 128 23.19 21.49 4.41
C LEU A 128 22.46 22.72 3.86
N LEU A 129 21.33 23.12 4.47
CA LEU A 129 20.53 24.29 4.08
C LEU A 129 20.90 25.57 4.84
N THR A 130 21.63 25.46 5.95
CA THR A 130 22.18 26.59 6.72
C THR A 130 23.66 26.87 6.40
N GLY A 131 24.19 26.25 5.33
CA GLY A 131 25.44 26.66 4.68
C GLY A 131 25.24 27.87 3.76
#